data_AF-A0AAV9WQZ8-F1
#
_entry.id   AF-A0AAV9WQZ8-F1
#
_cell.length_a   1.000
_cell.length_b   1.000
_cell.length_c   1.000
_cell.angle_alpha   90.00
_cell.angle_beta   90.00
_cell.angle_gamma   90.00
#
_symmetry.space_group_name_H-M   'P 1'
#
loop_
_entity.id
_entity.type
_entity.pdbx_description
1 polymer ?
#
loop_
_entity_poly.entity_id
_entity_poly.type
_entity_poly.pdbx_seq_one_letter_code
_entity_poly.pdbx_strand_id
1 'polypeptide(L)'
;MGGQFGLVYRIFFFYIEPIIILSGAYLTQFAPDIYFSKVLPGNSDPILPSTQHILTSLASSYVFLTIIEGILLRVTNDKRVWQVAILGMVLNDIVHLYGVYIARMEIGLGIRWNLSRREDWEIFVPSYLSLFLRIAFLTGWDGWVEDDKREREKHSRSYTQKTGFALHSATTKAGRRCSC
;
A
#
# COMPACT_ATOMS: atom_id res chain seq x y z
N MET A 1 8.50 -20.03 -8.36
CA MET A 1 9.09 -18.84 -7.74
C MET A 1 7.94 -17.97 -7.25
N GLY A 2 7.53 -18.12 -5.99
CA GLY A 2 6.41 -17.42 -5.38
C GLY A 2 6.85 -16.69 -4.12
N GLY A 3 7.61 -15.60 -4.29
CA GLY A 3 7.90 -14.71 -3.16
C GLY A 3 6.60 -14.14 -2.56
N GLN A 4 6.60 -13.92 -1.24
CA GLN A 4 5.46 -13.34 -0.53
C GLN A 4 5.83 -11.99 0.08
N PHE A 5 4.98 -11.00 -0.16
CA PHE A 5 5.04 -9.69 0.49
C PHE A 5 4.69 -9.76 1.98
N GLY A 6 5.17 -8.77 2.73
CA GLY A 6 4.77 -8.56 4.12
C GLY A 6 3.25 -8.41 4.26
N LEU A 7 2.73 -8.88 5.40
CA LEU A 7 1.29 -8.92 5.68
C LEU A 7 0.65 -7.51 5.61
N VAL A 8 1.37 -6.48 6.08
CA VAL A 8 0.92 -5.08 6.05
C VAL A 8 0.60 -4.61 4.62
N TYR A 9 1.54 -4.82 3.68
CA TYR A 9 1.36 -4.42 2.28
C TYR A 9 0.24 -5.18 1.59
N ARG A 10 0.06 -6.46 1.93
CA ARG A 10 -1.06 -7.27 1.40
C ARG A 10 -2.40 -6.73 1.86
N ILE A 11 -2.57 -6.48 3.17
CA ILE A 11 -3.85 -5.97 3.68
C ILE A 11 -4.15 -4.59 3.07
N PHE A 12 -3.15 -3.72 3.04
CA PHE A 12 -3.33 -2.36 2.55
C PHE A 12 -3.67 -2.33 1.05
N PHE A 13 -2.77 -2.82 0.20
CA PHE A 13 -2.93 -2.74 -1.26
C PHE A 13 -4.07 -3.61 -1.79
N PHE A 14 -4.40 -4.73 -1.15
CA PHE A 14 -5.46 -5.59 -1.69
C PHE A 14 -6.86 -5.27 -1.18
N TYR A 15 -7.00 -4.72 0.02
CA TYR A 15 -8.32 -4.60 0.65
C TYR A 15 -8.65 -3.17 1.02
N ILE A 16 -7.78 -2.49 1.76
CA ILE A 16 -8.08 -1.16 2.28
C ILE A 16 -8.11 -0.15 1.12
N GLU A 17 -7.04 -0.13 0.33
CA GLU A 17 -6.84 0.89 -0.68
C GLU A 17 -7.84 0.82 -1.85
N PRO A 18 -8.16 -0.36 -2.43
CA PRO A 18 -9.15 -0.44 -3.48
C PRO A 18 -10.54 0.03 -3.04
N ILE A 19 -10.91 -0.19 -1.78
CA ILE A 19 -12.19 0.27 -1.23
C ILE A 19 -12.20 1.80 -1.10
N ILE A 20 -11.10 2.38 -0.59
CA ILE A 20 -10.95 3.83 -0.45
C ILE A 20 -11.02 4.51 -1.82
N ILE A 21 -10.23 4.05 -2.79
CA ILE A 21 -10.18 4.64 -4.13
C ILE A 21 -11.53 4.49 -4.84
N LEU A 22 -12.17 3.32 -4.73
CA LEU A 22 -13.49 3.11 -5.31
C LEU A 22 -14.57 4.01 -4.68
N SER A 23 -14.47 4.26 -3.37
CA SER A 23 -15.34 5.24 -2.69
C SER A 23 -15.11 6.66 -3.21
N GLY A 24 -13.86 7.02 -3.49
CA GLY A 24 -13.50 8.27 -4.16
C GLY A 24 -14.15 8.39 -5.54
N ALA A 25 -14.08 7.33 -6.35
CA ALA A 25 -14.73 7.28 -7.68
C ALA A 25 -16.25 7.45 -7.59
N TYR A 26 -16.87 6.83 -6.58
CA TYR A 26 -18.30 6.99 -6.33
C TYR A 26 -18.65 8.44 -6.01
N LEU A 27 -17.89 9.09 -5.11
CA LEU A 27 -18.15 10.48 -4.73
C LEU A 27 -17.96 11.44 -5.92
N THR A 28 -16.88 11.30 -6.70
CA THR A 28 -16.65 12.19 -7.84
C THR A 28 -17.70 12.03 -8.94
N GLN A 29 -18.25 10.83 -9.14
CA GLN A 29 -19.23 10.59 -10.18
C GLN A 29 -20.67 10.90 -9.76
N PHE A 30 -21.09 10.48 -8.56
CA PHE A 30 -22.49 10.48 -8.14
C PHE A 30 -22.82 11.48 -7.04
N ALA A 31 -21.82 11.94 -6.29
CA ALA A 31 -22.01 12.90 -5.19
C ALA A 31 -20.94 14.00 -5.21
N PRO A 32 -20.83 14.75 -6.32
CA PRO A 32 -19.73 15.70 -6.54
C PRO A 32 -19.75 16.86 -5.53
N ASP A 33 -20.92 17.24 -5.01
CA ASP A 33 -21.05 18.25 -3.94
C ASP A 33 -20.37 17.77 -2.64
N ILE A 34 -20.57 16.50 -2.29
CA ILE A 34 -19.92 15.89 -1.12
C ILE A 34 -18.41 15.84 -1.34
N TYR A 35 -17.95 15.48 -2.54
CA TYR A 35 -16.52 15.49 -2.87
C TYR A 35 -15.91 16.89 -2.68
N PHE A 36 -16.52 17.93 -3.24
CA PHE A 36 -16.01 19.29 -3.10
C PHE A 36 -16.09 19.83 -1.68
N SER A 37 -17.09 19.45 -0.88
CA SER A 37 -17.14 19.83 0.54
C SER A 37 -15.91 19.38 1.34
N LYS A 38 -15.24 18.30 0.88
CA LYS A 38 -14.01 17.78 1.47
C LYS A 38 -12.79 18.53 0.93
N VAL A 39 -12.68 18.69 -0.39
CA VAL A 39 -11.48 19.25 -1.05
C VAL A 39 -11.40 20.77 -0.91
N LEU A 40 -12.57 21.43 -0.96
CA LEU A 40 -12.75 22.87 -0.89
C LEU A 40 -13.79 23.20 0.20
N PRO A 41 -13.46 22.99 1.49
CA PRO A 41 -14.40 23.24 2.58
C PRO A 41 -14.88 24.70 2.58
N GLY A 42 -16.19 24.89 2.59
CA GLY A 42 -16.84 26.21 2.53
C GLY A 42 -17.13 26.72 1.12
N ASN A 43 -16.68 26.02 0.07
CA ASN A 43 -17.10 26.34 -1.29
C ASN A 43 -18.58 25.99 -1.49
N SER A 44 -19.34 26.95 -2.03
CA SER A 44 -20.77 26.81 -2.31
C SER A 44 -21.09 27.00 -3.79
N ASP A 45 -20.06 27.03 -4.64
CA ASP A 45 -20.22 27.23 -6.07
C ASP A 45 -21.00 26.07 -6.71
N PRO A 46 -21.92 26.36 -7.64
CA PRO A 46 -22.68 25.32 -8.32
C PRO A 46 -21.76 24.51 -9.24
N ILE A 47 -22.04 23.21 -9.36
CA ILE A 47 -21.27 22.32 -10.22
C ILE A 47 -21.69 22.51 -11.67
N LEU A 48 -20.80 23.12 -12.45
CA LEU A 48 -21.00 23.29 -13.88
C LEU A 48 -20.85 21.94 -14.63
N PRO A 49 -21.53 21.75 -15.77
CA PRO A 49 -21.37 20.55 -16.60
C PRO A 49 -19.93 20.27 -17.03
N SER A 50 -19.13 21.31 -17.27
CA SER A 50 -17.70 21.20 -17.57
C SER A 50 -16.91 20.63 -16.39
N THR A 51 -17.22 21.05 -15.16
CA THR A 51 -16.64 20.52 -13.93
C THR A 51 -17.00 19.05 -13.75
N GLN A 52 -18.26 18.67 -13.99
CA GLN A 52 -18.70 17.27 -13.93
C GLN A 52 -17.95 16.38 -14.93
N HIS A 53 -17.66 16.89 -16.14
CA HIS A 53 -16.87 16.15 -17.13
C HIS A 53 -15.44 15.88 -16.64
N ILE A 54 -14.81 16.87 -15.99
CA ILE A 54 -13.47 16.71 -15.39
C ILE A 54 -13.53 15.72 -14.22
N LEU A 55 -14.55 15.79 -13.38
CA LEU A 55 -14.76 14.83 -12.28
C LEU A 55 -15.00 13.40 -12.80
N THR A 56 -15.66 13.24 -13.94
CA THR A 56 -15.82 11.93 -14.58
C THR A 56 -14.48 11.36 -15.03
N SER A 57 -13.59 12.20 -15.56
CA SER A 57 -12.21 11.79 -15.88
C SER A 57 -11.42 11.39 -14.63
N LEU A 58 -11.61 12.10 -13.52
CA LEU A 58 -11.03 11.73 -12.23
C LEU A 58 -11.62 10.43 -11.67
N ALA A 59 -12.94 10.22 -11.80
CA ALA A 59 -13.57 8.95 -11.44
C ALA A 59 -12.99 7.79 -12.26
N SER A 60 -12.74 8.00 -13.56
CA SER A 60 -12.11 7.01 -14.43
C SER A 60 -10.70 6.63 -13.96
N SER A 61 -9.89 7.59 -13.49
CA SER A 61 -8.55 7.26 -12.98
C SER A 61 -8.62 6.47 -11.67
N TYR A 62 -9.56 6.79 -10.78
CA TYR A 62 -9.81 6.02 -9.56
C TYR A 62 -10.29 4.59 -9.84
N VAL A 63 -11.19 4.40 -10.81
CA VAL A 63 -11.60 3.04 -11.24
C VAL A 63 -10.39 2.28 -11.81
N PHE A 64 -9.56 2.93 -12.62
CA PHE A 64 -8.35 2.32 -13.17
C PHE A 64 -7.39 1.86 -12.06
N LEU A 65 -7.11 2.71 -11.07
CA LEU A 65 -6.28 2.34 -9.92
C LEU A 65 -6.86 1.18 -9.11
N THR A 66 -8.18 1.19 -8.88
CA THR A 66 -8.90 0.10 -8.21
C THR A 66 -8.71 -1.22 -8.96
N ILE A 67 -8.69 -1.22 -10.30
CA ILE A 67 -8.45 -2.42 -11.11
C ILE A 67 -6.98 -2.86 -11.02
N ILE A 68 -6.03 -1.93 -11.06
CA ILE A 68 -4.60 -2.24 -10.93
C ILE A 68 -4.33 -2.92 -9.58
N GLU A 69 -4.79 -2.32 -8.49
CA GLU A 69 -4.61 -2.87 -7.14
C GLU A 69 -5.47 -4.11 -6.87
N GLY A 70 -6.71 -4.06 -7.35
CA GLY A 70 -7.73 -5.09 -7.19
C GLY A 70 -7.41 -6.37 -7.97
N ILE A 71 -6.91 -6.24 -9.19
CA ILE A 71 -6.79 -7.37 -10.12
C ILE A 71 -5.34 -7.60 -10.49
N LEU A 72 -4.64 -6.60 -11.06
CA LEU A 72 -3.30 -6.80 -11.60
C LEU A 72 -2.32 -7.34 -10.54
N LEU A 73 -2.34 -6.73 -9.36
CA LEU A 73 -1.48 -7.14 -8.24
C LEU A 73 -1.82 -8.55 -7.71
N ARG A 74 -3.07 -9.04 -7.87
CA ARG A 74 -3.44 -10.41 -7.47
C ARG A 74 -3.02 -11.47 -8.48
N VAL A 75 -2.92 -11.09 -9.75
CA VAL A 75 -2.61 -12.02 -10.85
C VAL A 75 -1.11 -12.30 -10.94
N THR A 76 -0.27 -11.32 -10.62
CA THR A 76 1.19 -11.45 -10.74
C THR A 76 1.90 -11.57 -9.38
N ASN A 77 2.83 -12.52 -9.30
CA ASN A 77 3.77 -12.64 -8.17
C ASN A 77 5.18 -12.12 -8.55
N ASP A 78 5.32 -11.44 -9.70
CA ASP A 78 6.59 -10.84 -10.08
C ASP A 78 6.77 -9.49 -9.40
N LYS A 79 7.79 -9.40 -8.54
CA LYS A 79 8.17 -8.17 -7.83
C LYS A 79 8.44 -7.00 -8.78
N ARG A 80 9.01 -7.23 -9.96
CA ARG A 80 9.28 -6.15 -10.93
C ARG A 80 8.00 -5.55 -11.46
N VAL A 81 7.00 -6.38 -11.76
CA VAL A 81 5.68 -5.91 -12.22
C VAL A 81 5.03 -5.06 -11.13
N TRP A 82 5.12 -5.49 -9.87
CA TRP A 82 4.65 -4.71 -8.73
C TRP A 82 5.37 -3.37 -8.59
N GLN A 83 6.69 -3.34 -8.68
CA GLN A 83 7.47 -2.11 -8.60
C GLN A 83 7.10 -1.12 -9.70
N VAL A 84 6.92 -1.58 -10.94
CA VAL A 84 6.52 -0.72 -12.07
C VAL A 84 5.09 -0.21 -11.88
N ALA A 85 4.15 -1.06 -11.46
CA ALA A 85 2.78 -0.64 -11.19
C ALA A 85 2.73 0.40 -10.06
N ILE A 86 3.40 0.14 -8.94
CA ILE A 86 3.46 1.06 -7.80
C ILE A 86 4.14 2.37 -8.17
N LEU A 87 5.19 2.35 -9.00
CA LEU A 87 5.81 3.58 -9.51
C LEU A 87 4.80 4.44 -10.29
N GLY A 88 3.99 3.83 -11.16
CA GLY A 88 2.92 4.54 -11.87
C GLY A 88 1.88 5.14 -10.91
N MET A 89 1.54 4.42 -9.85
CA MET A 89 0.61 4.89 -8.83
C MET A 89 1.17 6.04 -7.99
N VAL A 90 2.47 6.00 -7.64
CA VAL A 90 3.16 7.13 -6.96
C VAL A 90 3.14 8.39 -7.81
N LEU A 91 3.36 8.27 -9.13
CA LEU A 91 3.27 9.42 -10.02
C LEU A 91 1.85 10.00 -10.06
N ASN A 92 0.83 9.14 -10.09
CA ASN A 92 -0.56 9.58 -9.99
C ASN A 92 -0.84 10.30 -8.66
N ASP A 93 -0.35 9.78 -7.53
CA ASP A 93 -0.54 10.42 -6.22
C ASP A 93 0.08 11.81 -6.16
N ILE A 94 1.28 11.98 -6.74
CA ILE A 94 1.95 13.27 -6.79
C ILE A 94 1.09 14.28 -7.56
N VAL A 95 0.54 13.88 -8.71
CA VAL A 95 -0.36 14.73 -9.50
C VAL A 95 -1.64 15.05 -8.73
N HIS A 96 -2.23 14.06 -8.06
CA HIS A 96 -3.43 14.25 -7.24
C HIS A 96 -3.18 15.21 -6.06
N LEU A 97 -2.10 15.00 -5.30
CA LEU A 97 -1.70 15.86 -4.18
C LEU A 97 -1.34 17.27 -4.63
N TYR A 98 -0.75 17.43 -5.82
CA TYR A 98 -0.52 18.75 -6.40
C TYR A 98 -1.85 19.47 -6.66
N GLY A 99 -2.85 18.78 -7.22
CA GLY A 99 -4.19 19.33 -7.38
C GLY A 99 -4.85 19.75 -6.06
N VAL A 100 -4.76 18.90 -5.03
CA VAL A 100 -5.23 19.22 -3.67
C VAL A 100 -4.50 20.42 -3.09
N TYR A 101 -3.17 20.51 -3.30
CA TYR A 101 -2.37 21.62 -2.83
C TYR A 101 -2.82 22.95 -3.45
N ILE A 102 -3.02 23.00 -4.77
CA ILE A 102 -3.52 24.20 -5.46
C ILE A 102 -4.90 24.58 -4.94
N ALA A 103 -5.82 23.62 -4.86
CA ALA A 103 -7.17 23.85 -4.31
C ALA A 103 -7.12 24.43 -2.88
N ARG A 104 -6.22 23.93 -2.03
CA ARG A 104 -6.05 24.43 -0.65
C ARG A 104 -5.40 25.82 -0.56
N MET A 105 -4.55 26.17 -1.52
CA MET A 105 -3.98 27.52 -1.62
C MET A 105 -5.05 28.54 -2.00
N GLU A 106 -5.97 28.20 -2.89
CA GLU A 106 -7.07 29.09 -3.32
C GLU A 106 -8.02 29.46 -2.17
N ILE A 107 -8.31 28.51 -1.28
CA ILE A 107 -9.16 28.72 -0.09
C ILE A 107 -8.39 29.25 1.13
N GLY A 108 -7.09 29.53 0.99
CA GLY A 108 -6.27 30.12 2.06
C GLY A 108 -5.87 29.17 3.20
N LEU A 109 -6.09 27.86 3.08
CA LEU A 109 -5.63 26.87 4.07
C LEU A 109 -4.13 26.54 3.93
N GLY A 110 -3.60 26.64 2.70
CA GLY A 110 -2.20 26.37 2.39
C GLY A 110 -1.73 24.96 2.75
N ILE A 111 -0.45 24.82 3.12
CA ILE A 111 0.21 23.53 3.43
C ILE A 111 -0.20 22.98 4.81
N ARG A 112 -0.83 23.79 5.66
CA ARG A 112 -1.14 23.40 7.03
C ARG A 112 -2.35 22.47 7.06
N TRP A 113 -2.15 21.26 7.58
CA TRP A 113 -3.21 20.28 7.81
C TRP A 113 -3.70 20.37 9.25
N ASN A 114 -5.00 20.48 9.45
CA ASN A 114 -5.62 20.40 10.78
C ASN A 114 -6.29 19.03 10.93
N LEU A 115 -5.55 18.05 11.45
CA LEU A 115 -6.05 16.68 11.63
C LEU A 115 -7.21 16.56 12.63
N SER A 116 -7.55 17.63 13.35
CA SER A 116 -8.75 17.67 14.19
C SER A 116 -10.03 17.91 13.37
N ARG A 117 -9.92 18.40 12.12
CA ARG A 117 -11.03 18.56 11.19
C ARG A 117 -11.25 17.26 10.43
N ARG A 118 -12.52 16.88 10.31
CA ARG A 118 -12.90 15.63 9.65
C ARG A 118 -12.59 15.66 8.17
N GLU A 119 -12.79 16.80 7.52
CA GLU A 119 -12.57 17.02 6.09
C GLU A 119 -11.08 16.87 5.75
N ASP A 120 -10.22 17.48 6.57
CA ASP A 120 -8.76 17.38 6.44
C ASP A 120 -8.28 15.95 6.65
N TRP A 121 -8.84 15.23 7.64
CA TRP A 121 -8.50 13.83 7.89
C TRP A 121 -8.88 12.92 6.71
N GLU A 122 -10.07 13.12 6.14
CA GLU A 122 -10.62 12.31 5.04
C GLU A 122 -9.83 12.45 3.73
N ILE A 123 -9.07 13.54 3.54
CA ILE A 123 -8.18 13.72 2.39
C ILE A 123 -6.74 13.34 2.75
N PHE A 124 -6.27 13.78 3.91
CA PHE A 124 -4.88 13.58 4.31
C PHE A 124 -4.54 12.12 4.44
N VAL A 125 -5.35 11.35 5.18
CA VAL A 125 -5.00 9.97 5.51
C VAL A 125 -4.99 9.08 4.27
N PRO A 126 -6.03 9.04 3.42
CA PRO A 126 -5.99 8.25 2.19
C PRO A 126 -4.80 8.60 1.30
N SER A 127 -4.55 9.88 1.04
CA SER A 127 -3.55 10.29 0.07
C SER A 127 -2.11 10.14 0.58
N TYR A 128 -1.82 10.62 1.79
CA TYR A 128 -0.46 10.60 2.34
C TYR A 128 -0.05 9.22 2.84
N LEU A 129 -0.97 8.44 3.43
CA LEU A 129 -0.65 7.09 3.88
C LEU A 129 -0.36 6.17 2.69
N SER A 130 -1.19 6.24 1.65
CA SER A 130 -0.99 5.49 0.40
C SER A 130 0.36 5.84 -0.23
N LEU A 131 0.64 7.13 -0.42
CA LEU A 131 1.91 7.57 -0.99
C LEU A 131 3.10 7.08 -0.17
N PHE A 132 3.03 7.21 1.17
CA PHE A 132 4.10 6.77 2.06
C PHE A 132 4.36 5.27 1.95
N LEU A 133 3.32 4.43 1.97
CA LEU A 133 3.45 2.99 1.86
C LEU A 133 3.98 2.55 0.49
N ARG A 134 3.56 3.23 -0.58
CA ARG A 134 4.06 2.99 -1.94
C ARG A 134 5.54 3.35 -2.06
N ILE A 135 5.98 4.48 -1.50
CA ILE A 135 7.40 4.86 -1.46
C ILE A 135 8.21 3.86 -0.63
N ALA A 136 7.71 3.48 0.56
CA ALA A 136 8.38 2.49 1.41
C ALA A 136 8.53 1.13 0.71
N PHE A 137 7.53 0.73 -0.08
CA PHE A 137 7.62 -0.47 -0.90
C PHE A 137 8.72 -0.34 -1.99
N LEU A 138 8.77 0.78 -2.69
CA LEU A 138 9.76 1.04 -3.75
C LEU A 138 11.20 1.12 -3.22
N THR A 139 11.40 1.65 -2.02
CA THR A 139 12.72 1.71 -1.37
C THR A 139 13.19 0.35 -0.83
N GLY A 140 12.38 -0.71 -0.99
CA GLY A 140 12.74 -2.07 -0.60
C GLY A 140 12.32 -2.46 0.80
N TRP A 141 11.47 -1.66 1.47
CA TRP A 141 10.88 -2.02 2.75
C TRP A 141 9.65 -2.94 2.61
N ASP A 142 9.53 -3.65 1.50
CA ASP A 142 8.37 -4.48 1.13
C ASP A 142 8.26 -5.80 1.93
N GLY A 143 9.30 -6.15 2.68
CA GLY A 143 9.37 -7.41 3.43
C GLY A 143 9.35 -8.64 2.51
N TRP A 144 9.82 -8.50 1.26
CA TRP A 144 9.84 -9.59 0.30
C TRP A 144 10.79 -10.71 0.72
N VAL A 145 10.23 -11.90 0.96
CA VAL A 145 11.00 -13.11 1.26
C VAL A 145 10.99 -14.00 0.02
N GLU A 146 12.15 -14.12 -0.63
CA GLU A 146 12.38 -15.05 -1.75
C GLU A 146 12.26 -16.50 -1.28
N ASP A 147 11.55 -17.35 -2.02
CA ASP A 147 11.36 -18.77 -1.68
C ASP A 147 12.69 -19.52 -1.51
N ASP A 148 13.71 -19.19 -2.32
CA ASP A 148 15.00 -19.87 -2.29
C ASP A 148 15.77 -19.62 -0.97
N LYS A 149 15.56 -18.45 -0.35
CA LYS A 149 16.09 -18.17 1.00
C LYS A 149 15.35 -18.95 2.07
N ARG A 150 14.02 -19.08 1.95
CA ARG A 150 13.18 -19.82 2.90
C ARG A 150 13.54 -21.31 2.93
N GLU A 151 13.81 -21.91 1.77
CA GLU A 151 14.25 -23.30 1.67
C GLU A 151 15.71 -23.50 2.17
N ARG A 152 16.62 -22.57 1.87
CA ARG A 152 18.00 -22.61 2.42
C ARG A 152 18.02 -22.49 3.94
N GLU A 153 17.20 -21.62 4.52
CA GLU A 153 17.09 -21.48 5.99
C GLU A 153 16.50 -22.75 6.64
N LYS A 154 15.46 -23.35 6.05
CA LYS A 154 14.94 -24.65 6.50
C LYS A 154 16.01 -25.74 6.45
N HIS A 155 16.76 -25.80 5.35
CA HIS A 155 17.81 -26.81 5.18
C HIS A 155 18.96 -26.62 6.19
N SER A 156 19.36 -25.37 6.45
CA SER A 156 20.36 -25.02 7.47
C SER A 156 19.89 -25.35 8.90
N ARG A 157 18.63 -25.03 9.26
CA ARG A 157 18.05 -25.41 10.56
C ARG A 157 17.99 -26.93 10.74
N SER A 158 17.56 -27.67 9.71
CA SER A 158 17.52 -29.14 9.71
C SER A 158 18.92 -29.74 9.89
N TYR A 159 19.93 -29.20 9.21
CA TYR A 159 21.32 -29.62 9.38
C TYR A 159 21.82 -29.39 10.80
N THR A 160 21.60 -28.19 11.35
CA THR A 160 22.02 -27.80 12.72
C THR A 160 21.32 -28.64 13.80
N GLN A 161 20.04 -28.96 13.60
CA GLN A 161 19.30 -29.82 14.53
C GLN A 161 19.81 -31.26 14.49
N LYS A 162 20.10 -31.81 13.30
CA LYS A 162 20.69 -33.15 13.16
C LYS A 162 22.09 -33.24 13.78
N THR A 163 22.96 -32.25 13.56
CA THR A 163 24.30 -32.22 14.15
C THR A 163 24.26 -32.04 15.66
N GLY A 164 23.38 -31.19 16.19
CA GLY A 164 23.16 -31.04 17.63
C GLY A 164 22.68 -32.34 18.30
N PHE A 165 21.75 -33.06 17.65
CA PHE A 165 21.26 -34.36 18.15
C PHE A 165 22.37 -35.44 18.13
N ALA A 166 23.22 -35.45 17.10
CA ALA A 166 24.35 -36.37 17.00
C ALA A 166 25.41 -36.13 18.09
N LEU A 167 25.72 -34.86 18.39
CA LEU A 167 26.66 -34.47 19.45
C LEU A 167 26.14 -34.85 20.86
N HIS A 168 24.83 -34.69 21.10
CA HIS A 168 24.23 -35.05 22.39
C HIS A 168 24.19 -36.58 22.59
N SER A 169 23.93 -37.36 21.55
CA SER A 169 23.98 -38.82 21.58
C SER A 169 25.40 -39.37 21.77
N ALA A 170 26.42 -38.75 21.18
CA ALA A 170 27.81 -39.18 21.31
C ALA A 170 28.35 -38.98 22.73
N THR A 171 27.99 -37.87 23.38
CA THR A 171 28.40 -37.54 24.75
C THR A 171 27.74 -38.46 25.79
N THR A 172 26.47 -38.85 25.62
CA THR A 172 25.81 -39.82 26.52
C THR A 172 26.41 -41.23 26.41
N LYS A 173 26.86 -41.64 25.21
CA LYS A 173 27.46 -42.96 24.98
C LYS A 173 28.90 -43.05 25.51
N ALA A 174 29.64 -41.94 25.47
CA ALA A 174 30.98 -41.84 26.07
C ALA A 174 30.93 -41.85 27.61
N GLY A 175 29.97 -41.14 28.23
CA GLY A 175 29.81 -41.12 29.69
C GLY A 175 29.44 -42.46 30.32
N ARG A 176 28.70 -43.33 29.62
CA ARG A 176 28.35 -44.68 30.12
C ARG A 176 29.49 -45.69 30.05
N ARG A 177 30.59 -45.38 29.38
CA ARG A 177 31.70 -46.32 29.16
C ARG A 177 32.84 -46.20 30.18
N CYS A 178 32.77 -45.22 31.10
CA CYS A 178 33.81 -44.95 32.10
C CYS A 178 33.37 -45.25 33.56
N SER A 179 32.23 -45.90 33.78
CA SER A 179 31.85 -46.40 35.11
C SER A 179 32.23 -47.87 35.22
N CYS A 180 33.52 -48.12 35.49
CA CYS A 180 34.02 -49.34 36.09
C CYS A 180 34.16 -49.13 37.60
#